data_AF-A0A7C5JSP7-F1
#
_entry.id   AF-A0A7C5JSP7-F1
#
_cell.length_a   1.000
_cell.length_b   1.000
_cell.length_c   1.000
_cell.angle_alpha   90.00
_cell.angle_beta   90.00
_cell.angle_gamma   90.00
#
_symmetry.space_group_name_H-M   'P 1'
#
loop_
_entity.id
_entity.type
_entity.pdbx_description
1 polymer ?
#
loop_
_entity_poly.entity_id
_entity_poly.type
_entity_poly.pdbx_seq_one_letter_code
_entity_poly.pdbx_strand_id
1 'polypeptide(L)'
;MKAILLKKDMNAKLSKINVLNINSGNESLFDFCISCEIELIGETMVLVNIYNYNGPTEEDFLEFSEFLWDYISNNTNKLIIVGGDFNMDEEFQGKYRKWGMVIKNVKENLYKLGYKEVLSNSLDVKSYTFVSLINKKPYQLDYLFIPKNMKINKINTVNENEIFNQKPRLSDHLPIIVTVEL
;
A
#
# COMPACT_ATOMS: atom_id res chain seq x y z
N MET A 1 12.82 -2.83 8.66
CA MET A 1 12.82 -1.36 8.84
C MET A 1 11.68 -0.81 8.00
N LYS A 2 10.65 -0.21 8.60
CA LYS A 2 9.62 0.51 7.84
C LYS A 2 10.04 1.96 7.66
N ALA A 3 10.12 2.41 6.43
CA ALA A 3 10.51 3.78 6.12
C ALA A 3 9.67 4.30 4.95
N ILE A 4 9.28 5.56 5.02
CA ILE A 4 8.79 6.31 3.87
C ILE A 4 9.94 7.23 3.46
N LEU A 5 10.45 7.04 2.25
CA LEU A 5 11.47 7.91 1.69
C LEU A 5 10.79 9.01 0.88
N LEU A 6 10.89 10.24 1.38
CA LEU A 6 10.36 11.42 0.70
C LEU A 6 11.51 12.21 0.13
N LYS A 7 11.54 12.34 -1.20
CA LYS A 7 12.43 13.31 -1.84
C LYS A 7 11.87 14.70 -1.53
N LYS A 8 12.56 15.44 -0.66
CA LYS A 8 12.15 16.77 -0.24
C LYS A 8 12.24 17.75 -1.41
N ASP A 9 11.09 18.29 -1.82
CA ASP A 9 11.04 19.57 -2.52
C ASP A 9 11.31 20.68 -1.49
N MET A 10 12.07 21.72 -1.86
CA MET A 10 12.39 22.82 -0.93
C MET A 10 11.15 23.52 -0.37
N ASN A 11 10.01 23.42 -1.07
CA ASN A 11 8.75 24.02 -0.64
C ASN A 11 7.86 23.09 0.23
N ALA A 12 8.22 21.82 0.41
CA ALA A 12 7.42 20.86 1.18
C ALA A 12 7.71 20.96 2.68
N LYS A 13 6.67 21.12 3.50
CA LYS A 13 6.75 20.94 4.95
C LYS A 13 6.35 19.50 5.28
N LEU A 14 7.24 18.79 5.96
CA LEU A 14 7.08 17.35 6.25
C LEU A 14 7.04 17.13 7.75
N SER A 15 6.03 16.39 8.22
CA SER A 15 5.93 15.92 9.59
C SER A 15 5.68 14.41 9.60
N LYS A 16 6.63 13.66 10.18
CA LYS A 16 6.41 12.25 10.45
C LYS A 16 5.41 12.12 11.60
N ILE A 17 4.21 11.64 11.31
CA ILE A 17 3.13 11.47 12.28
C ILE A 17 2.60 10.04 12.14
N ASN A 18 2.46 9.32 13.25
CA ASN A 18 1.58 8.15 13.26
C ASN A 18 0.14 8.64 13.33
N VAL A 19 -0.55 8.68 12.20
CA VAL A 19 -1.89 9.27 12.08
C VAL A 19 -2.97 8.30 12.54
N LEU A 20 -2.66 7.00 12.52
CA LEU A 20 -3.53 5.97 13.04
C LEU A 20 -3.31 5.92 14.56
N ASN A 21 -4.12 6.68 15.29
CA ASN A 21 -4.20 6.66 16.75
C ASN A 21 -4.86 5.34 17.21
N ILE A 22 -4.17 4.23 17.01
CA ILE A 22 -4.65 2.90 17.38
C ILE A 22 -4.65 2.80 18.91
N ASN A 23 -5.80 3.02 19.54
CA ASN A 23 -5.97 2.80 20.98
C ASN A 23 -6.50 1.39 21.24
N SER A 24 -5.79 0.38 20.74
CA SER A 24 -6.08 -1.02 21.01
C SER A 24 -5.14 -1.56 22.10
N GLY A 25 -5.57 -2.61 22.81
CA GLY A 25 -4.68 -3.38 23.67
C GLY A 25 -3.71 -4.28 22.88
N ASN A 26 -3.74 -4.22 21.55
CA ASN A 26 -2.98 -5.08 20.64
C ASN A 26 -1.84 -4.28 20.00
N GLU A 27 -0.66 -4.33 20.61
CA GLU A 27 0.51 -3.56 20.15
C GLU A 27 1.01 -4.00 18.76
N SER A 28 0.64 -5.19 18.30
CA SER A 28 1.03 -5.69 16.96
C SER A 28 0.39 -4.91 15.82
N LEU A 29 -0.69 -4.14 16.06
CA LEU A 29 -1.33 -3.36 15.01
C LEU A 29 -0.47 -2.19 14.54
N PHE A 30 0.33 -1.61 15.44
CA PHE A 30 1.31 -0.58 15.09
C PHE A 30 2.42 -1.15 14.18
N ASP A 31 2.60 -2.47 14.21
CA ASP A 31 3.54 -3.19 13.40
C ASP A 31 3.08 -3.44 11.96
N PHE A 32 1.87 -3.04 11.57
CA PHE A 32 1.49 -3.09 10.16
C PHE A 32 1.86 -1.86 9.33
N CYS A 33 2.02 -0.68 9.92
CA CYS A 33 2.16 0.51 9.10
C CYS A 33 3.19 1.51 9.63
N ILE A 34 3.53 2.45 8.76
CA ILE A 34 4.08 3.75 9.10
C ILE A 34 3.33 4.78 8.28
N SER A 35 3.02 5.92 8.87
CA SER A 35 2.38 7.02 8.15
C SER A 35 3.20 8.31 8.23
N CYS A 36 2.91 9.22 7.31
CA CYS A 36 3.45 10.57 7.29
C CYS A 36 2.38 11.54 6.83
N GLU A 37 2.34 12.73 7.43
CA GLU A 37 1.53 13.85 6.94
C GLU A 37 2.45 14.87 6.29
N ILE A 38 2.01 15.41 5.17
CA ILE A 38 2.77 16.27 4.27
C ILE A 38 1.89 17.46 3.90
N GLU A 39 2.40 18.68 4.07
CA GLU A 39 1.76 19.88 3.53
C GLU A 39 2.43 20.26 2.20
N LEU A 40 1.64 20.27 1.12
CA LEU A 40 2.07 20.66 -0.22
C LEU A 40 1.08 21.66 -0.81
N ILE A 41 1.55 22.88 -1.10
CA ILE A 41 0.76 23.91 -1.81
C ILE A 41 -0.57 24.23 -1.08
N GLY A 42 -0.57 24.13 0.26
CA GLY A 42 -1.76 24.38 1.09
C GLY A 42 -2.70 23.18 1.25
N GLU A 43 -2.40 22.04 0.60
CA GLU A 43 -3.12 20.78 0.75
C GLU A 43 -2.41 19.85 1.75
N THR A 44 -3.19 19.15 2.58
CA THR A 44 -2.69 18.13 3.49
C THR A 44 -2.79 16.75 2.84
N MET A 45 -1.64 16.14 2.57
CA MET A 45 -1.52 14.78 2.07
C MET A 45 -1.06 13.85 3.19
N VAL A 46 -1.67 12.66 3.26
CA VAL A 46 -1.30 11.61 4.21
C VAL A 46 -0.87 10.39 3.41
N LEU A 47 0.30 9.87 3.74
CA LEU A 47 0.80 8.62 3.17
C LEU A 47 0.74 7.55 4.26
N VAL A 48 0.05 6.46 3.99
CA VAL A 48 0.00 5.26 4.84
C VAL A 48 0.72 4.14 4.11
N ASN A 49 1.90 3.75 4.62
CA ASN A 49 2.68 2.66 4.08
C ASN A 49 2.52 1.40 4.95
N ILE A 50 1.88 0.38 4.39
CA ILE A 50 1.62 -0.92 5.01
C ILE A 50 2.78 -1.87 4.72
N TYR A 51 3.14 -2.66 5.72
CA TYR A 51 4.11 -3.74 5.64
C TYR A 51 3.64 -4.90 6.51
N ASN A 52 2.95 -5.86 5.91
CA ASN A 52 2.43 -7.06 6.57
C ASN A 52 3.49 -8.18 6.57
N TYR A 53 4.41 -8.11 7.52
CA TYR A 53 5.43 -9.15 7.68
C TYR A 53 4.93 -10.35 8.48
N ASN A 54 5.68 -11.45 8.43
CA ASN A 54 5.38 -12.64 9.22
C ASN A 54 5.36 -12.33 10.73
N GLY A 55 4.17 -12.30 11.33
CA GLY A 55 4.01 -12.10 12.77
C GLY A 55 2.52 -11.97 13.14
N PRO A 56 1.84 -10.91 12.69
CA PRO A 56 0.42 -10.71 12.99
C PRO A 56 -0.50 -11.65 12.20
N THR A 57 -1.70 -11.94 12.73
CA THR A 57 -2.66 -12.85 12.08
C THR A 57 -3.56 -12.15 11.07
N GLU A 58 -4.33 -12.93 10.31
CA GLU A 58 -5.42 -12.41 9.49
C GLU A 58 -6.41 -11.55 10.29
N GLU A 59 -6.71 -11.98 11.53
CA GLU A 59 -7.60 -11.26 12.44
C GLU A 59 -7.00 -9.94 12.91
N ASP A 60 -5.70 -9.91 13.26
CA ASP A 60 -5.00 -8.67 13.61
C ASP A 60 -5.02 -7.68 12.43
N PHE A 61 -4.82 -8.17 11.20
CA PHE A 61 -4.86 -7.29 10.02
C PHE A 61 -6.25 -6.73 9.78
N LEU A 62 -7.30 -7.54 9.97
CA LEU A 62 -8.69 -7.07 9.88
C LEU A 62 -8.98 -5.99 10.93
N GLU A 63 -8.55 -6.18 12.17
CA GLU A 63 -8.65 -5.18 13.22
C GLU A 63 -7.90 -3.88 12.83
N PHE A 64 -6.66 -3.99 12.35
CA PHE A 64 -5.91 -2.85 11.82
C PHE A 64 -6.66 -2.12 10.69
N SER A 65 -7.30 -2.88 9.79
CA SER A 65 -8.01 -2.29 8.67
C SER A 65 -9.25 -1.49 9.09
N GLU A 66 -9.88 -1.84 10.21
CA GLU A 66 -10.97 -1.04 10.81
C GLU A 66 -10.48 0.37 11.20
N PHE A 67 -9.34 0.47 11.89
CA PHE A 67 -8.72 1.75 12.22
C PHE A 67 -8.39 2.57 10.97
N LEU A 68 -7.94 1.92 9.90
CA LEU A 68 -7.66 2.59 8.63
C LEU A 68 -8.95 3.13 7.98
N TRP A 69 -10.02 2.35 7.94
CA TRP A 69 -11.30 2.79 7.37
C TRP A 69 -11.90 3.95 8.16
N ASP A 70 -11.88 3.88 9.49
CA ASP A 70 -12.33 4.95 10.37
C ASP A 70 -11.52 6.23 10.17
N TYR A 71 -10.20 6.11 10.07
CA TYR A 71 -9.35 7.26 9.79
C TYR A 71 -9.71 7.91 8.45
N ILE A 72 -9.81 7.12 7.38
CA ILE A 72 -10.16 7.63 6.04
C ILE A 72 -11.54 8.30 6.06
N SER A 73 -12.54 7.67 6.68
CA SER A 73 -13.92 8.18 6.72
C SER A 73 -14.04 9.49 7.49
N ASN A 74 -13.22 9.69 8.53
CA ASN A 74 -13.25 10.89 9.36
C ASN A 74 -12.33 12.02 8.86
N ASN A 75 -11.53 11.80 7.82
CA ASN A 75 -10.55 12.77 7.31
C ASN A 75 -10.74 13.04 5.80
N THR A 76 -11.99 13.27 5.38
CA THR A 76 -12.34 13.50 3.96
C THR A 76 -11.76 14.78 3.37
N ASN A 77 -11.31 15.71 4.21
CA ASN A 77 -10.61 16.93 3.80
C ASN A 77 -9.10 16.71 3.55
N LYS A 78 -8.57 15.49 3.73
CA LYS A 78 -7.17 15.15 3.48
C LYS A 78 -7.05 14.27 2.25
N LEU A 79 -5.96 14.45 1.51
CA LEU A 79 -5.59 13.53 0.43
C LEU A 79 -4.83 12.35 1.03
N ILE A 80 -5.50 11.22 1.24
CA ILE A 80 -4.89 10.03 1.83
C ILE A 80 -4.51 9.06 0.71
N ILE A 81 -3.28 8.55 0.75
CA ILE A 81 -2.75 7.52 -0.15
C ILE A 81 -2.34 6.33 0.71
N VAL A 82 -2.81 5.14 0.36
CA VAL A 82 -2.52 3.90 1.09
C VAL A 82 -1.78 2.96 0.16
N GLY A 83 -0.62 2.45 0.57
CA GLY A 83 0.07 1.46 -0.23
C GLY A 83 1.13 0.71 0.56
N GLY A 84 1.90 -0.14 -0.13
CA GLY A 84 2.98 -0.92 0.47
C GLY A 84 2.80 -2.41 0.21
N ASP A 85 3.54 -3.23 0.96
CA ASP A 85 3.54 -4.69 0.83
C ASP A 85 2.54 -5.30 1.83
N PHE A 86 1.42 -5.76 1.29
CA PHE A 86 0.35 -6.39 2.05
C PHE A 86 0.63 -7.87 2.26
N ASN A 87 1.59 -8.45 1.53
CA ASN A 87 1.93 -9.87 1.59
C ASN A 87 0.69 -10.79 1.43
N MET A 88 -0.27 -10.33 0.62
CA MET A 88 -1.54 -11.00 0.34
C MET A 88 -1.84 -10.93 -1.16
N ASP A 89 -2.42 -11.97 -1.71
CA ASP A 89 -2.87 -11.99 -3.10
C ASP A 89 -4.24 -12.68 -3.19
N GLU A 90 -5.16 -12.11 -3.97
CA GLU A 90 -6.53 -12.63 -4.10
C GLU A 90 -6.60 -14.07 -4.62
N GLU A 91 -5.57 -14.52 -5.35
CA GLU A 91 -5.45 -15.87 -5.89
C GLU A 91 -4.81 -16.87 -4.92
N PHE A 92 -4.44 -16.46 -3.70
CA PHE A 92 -3.90 -17.37 -2.70
C PHE A 92 -4.85 -18.55 -2.42
N GLN A 93 -4.27 -19.76 -2.34
CA GLN A 93 -4.98 -21.02 -2.14
C GLN A 93 -4.44 -21.78 -0.93
N GLY A 94 -5.14 -22.85 -0.53
CA GLY A 94 -4.74 -23.73 0.57
C GLY A 94 -4.62 -22.96 1.88
N LYS A 95 -3.47 -23.09 2.56
CA LYS A 95 -3.22 -22.42 3.85
C LYS A 95 -3.22 -20.89 3.79
N TYR A 96 -3.06 -20.30 2.60
CA TYR A 96 -3.06 -18.84 2.41
C TYR A 96 -4.41 -18.28 1.93
N ARG A 97 -5.43 -19.13 1.78
CA ARG A 97 -6.74 -18.71 1.25
C ARG A 97 -7.38 -17.58 2.08
N LYS A 98 -7.22 -17.60 3.40
CA LYS A 98 -7.77 -16.56 4.28
C LYS A 98 -7.16 -15.19 3.97
N TRP A 99 -5.84 -15.11 3.82
CA TRP A 99 -5.15 -13.89 3.38
C TRP A 99 -5.67 -13.36 2.03
N GLY A 100 -5.95 -14.25 1.07
CA GLY A 100 -6.59 -13.86 -0.19
C GLY A 100 -8.01 -13.27 0.00
N MET A 101 -8.77 -13.77 0.97
CA MET A 101 -10.06 -13.19 1.33
C MET A 101 -9.93 -11.84 2.05
N VAL A 102 -8.91 -11.66 2.89
CA VAL A 102 -8.64 -10.39 3.58
C VAL A 102 -8.35 -9.28 2.59
N ILE A 103 -7.43 -9.49 1.63
CA ILE A 103 -7.12 -8.44 0.65
C ILE A 103 -8.31 -8.10 -0.24
N LYS A 104 -9.15 -9.07 -0.58
CA LYS A 104 -10.40 -8.82 -1.29
C LYS A 104 -11.34 -7.90 -0.49
N ASN A 105 -11.50 -8.16 0.81
CA ASN A 105 -12.29 -7.31 1.71
C ASN A 105 -11.72 -5.88 1.79
N VAL A 106 -10.40 -5.74 1.96
CA VAL A 106 -9.71 -4.45 1.98
C VAL A 106 -9.99 -3.65 0.71
N LYS A 107 -9.84 -4.27 -0.47
CA LYS A 107 -10.14 -3.65 -1.77
C LYS A 107 -11.60 -3.18 -1.84
N GLU A 108 -12.54 -4.07 -1.49
CA GLU A 108 -13.97 -3.75 -1.51
C GLU A 108 -14.31 -2.55 -0.60
N ASN A 109 -13.75 -2.49 0.61
CA ASN A 109 -14.00 -1.37 1.52
C ASN A 109 -13.34 -0.07 1.05
N LEU A 110 -12.09 -0.10 0.59
CA LEU A 110 -11.47 1.09 0.01
C LEU A 110 -12.24 1.59 -1.23
N TYR A 111 -12.77 0.69 -2.06
CA TYR A 111 -13.58 1.07 -3.21
C TYR A 111 -14.89 1.75 -2.84
N LYS A 112 -15.54 1.31 -1.75
CA LYS A 112 -16.73 1.97 -1.17
C LYS A 112 -16.39 3.36 -0.62
N LEU A 113 -15.20 3.53 -0.04
CA LEU A 113 -14.67 4.82 0.43
C LEU A 113 -14.21 5.74 -0.71
N GLY A 114 -14.41 5.35 -1.96
CA GLY A 114 -14.07 6.19 -3.12
C GLY A 114 -12.61 6.08 -3.57
N TYR A 115 -11.91 4.99 -3.26
CA TYR A 115 -10.55 4.73 -3.71
C TYR A 115 -10.52 3.77 -4.91
N LYS A 116 -9.43 3.80 -5.66
CA LYS A 116 -9.12 2.83 -6.71
C LYS A 116 -7.75 2.24 -6.47
N GLU A 117 -7.59 0.97 -6.80
CA GLU A 117 -6.29 0.32 -6.86
C GLU A 117 -5.66 0.66 -8.22
N VAL A 118 -4.38 1.01 -8.20
CA VAL A 118 -3.66 1.56 -9.35
C VAL A 118 -3.48 0.50 -10.44
N LEU A 119 -3.05 -0.71 -10.08
CA LEU A 119 -2.71 -1.75 -11.05
C LEU A 119 -3.94 -2.44 -11.64
N SER A 120 -5.05 -2.54 -10.89
CA SER A 120 -6.27 -3.22 -11.33
C SER A 120 -6.98 -2.55 -12.50
N ASN A 121 -6.68 -1.28 -12.78
CA ASN A 121 -7.34 -0.50 -13.84
C ASN A 121 -6.50 -0.41 -15.13
N SER A 122 -5.27 -0.92 -15.13
CA SER A 122 -4.38 -0.85 -16.28
C SER A 122 -4.33 -2.17 -17.03
N LEU A 123 -5.00 -2.22 -18.19
CA LEU A 123 -5.03 -3.39 -19.09
C LEU A 123 -3.63 -3.82 -19.56
N ASP A 124 -2.67 -2.89 -19.59
CA ASP A 124 -1.33 -3.09 -20.16
C ASP A 124 -0.22 -3.32 -19.11
N VAL A 125 -0.58 -3.35 -17.82
CA VAL A 125 0.39 -3.44 -16.72
C VAL A 125 0.35 -4.84 -16.14
N LYS A 126 1.53 -5.46 -16.01
CA LYS A 126 1.71 -6.64 -15.17
C LYS A 126 1.21 -6.32 -13.77
N SER A 127 0.14 -6.98 -13.34
CA SER A 127 -0.48 -6.74 -12.04
C SER A 127 0.34 -7.33 -10.88
N TYR A 128 1.30 -8.21 -11.15
CA TYR A 128 2.12 -8.81 -10.10
C TYR A 128 3.28 -7.91 -9.70
N THR A 129 3.67 -8.05 -8.44
CA THR A 129 4.81 -7.35 -7.84
C THR A 129 5.86 -8.33 -7.32
N PHE A 130 5.51 -9.60 -7.16
CA PHE A 130 6.40 -10.62 -6.64
C PHE A 130 6.35 -11.89 -7.49
N VAL A 131 7.47 -12.62 -7.57
CA VAL A 131 7.53 -13.96 -8.21
C VAL A 131 8.09 -14.96 -7.21
N SER A 132 7.28 -15.95 -6.84
CA SER A 132 7.69 -16.97 -5.89
C SER A 132 8.85 -17.81 -6.40
N LEU A 133 9.88 -17.97 -5.56
CA LEU A 133 11.04 -18.78 -5.92
C LEU A 133 10.71 -20.27 -6.01
N ILE A 134 9.69 -20.73 -5.28
CA ILE A 134 9.30 -22.15 -5.13
C ILE A 134 8.54 -22.63 -6.34
N ASN A 135 7.46 -21.96 -6.72
CA ASN A 135 6.53 -22.40 -7.76
C ASN A 135 6.60 -21.53 -9.04
N LYS A 136 7.45 -20.49 -9.05
CA LYS A 136 7.58 -19.52 -10.15
C LYS A 136 6.28 -18.80 -10.51
N LYS A 137 5.28 -18.84 -9.63
CA LYS A 137 4.01 -18.15 -9.84
C LYS A 137 4.16 -16.66 -9.50
N PRO A 138 3.66 -15.75 -10.36
CA PRO A 138 3.56 -14.33 -10.04
C PRO A 138 2.42 -14.06 -9.04
N TYR A 139 2.63 -13.10 -8.15
CA TYR A 139 1.65 -12.62 -7.18
C TYR A 139 1.71 -11.09 -7.07
N GLN A 140 0.56 -10.45 -6.89
CA GLN A 140 0.43 -9.05 -6.48
C GLN A 140 0.42 -8.98 -4.96
N LEU A 141 1.58 -8.74 -4.36
CA LEU A 141 1.70 -8.60 -2.90
C LEU A 141 1.71 -7.13 -2.47
N ASP A 142 2.11 -6.24 -3.37
CA ASP A 142 2.13 -4.80 -3.15
C ASP A 142 0.92 -4.16 -3.81
N TYR A 143 0.33 -3.20 -3.11
CA TYR A 143 -0.85 -2.47 -3.56
C TYR A 143 -0.63 -0.98 -3.38
N LEU A 144 -1.29 -0.20 -4.23
CA LEU A 144 -1.36 1.24 -4.10
C LEU A 144 -2.80 1.70 -4.38
N PHE A 145 -3.41 2.29 -3.38
CA PHE A 145 -4.75 2.83 -3.40
C PHE A 145 -4.69 4.36 -3.33
N ILE A 146 -5.37 5.00 -4.27
CA ILE A 146 -5.50 6.45 -4.33
C ILE A 146 -6.98 6.83 -4.46
N PRO A 147 -7.37 8.06 -4.08
CA PRO A 147 -8.73 8.53 -4.31
C PRO A 147 -9.12 8.49 -5.78
N LYS A 148 -10.37 8.10 -6.09
CA LYS A 148 -10.85 7.89 -7.48
C LYS A 148 -10.74 9.14 -8.32
N ASN A 149 -10.99 10.30 -7.73
CA ASN A 149 -10.91 11.62 -8.36
C ASN A 149 -9.47 12.08 -8.65
N MET A 150 -8.45 11.42 -8.09
CA MET A 150 -7.06 11.75 -8.38
C MET A 150 -6.71 11.34 -9.82
N LYS A 151 -6.17 12.29 -10.58
CA LYS A 151 -5.76 12.07 -11.97
C LYS A 151 -4.39 11.39 -12.00
N ILE A 152 -4.35 10.20 -12.59
CA ILE A 152 -3.11 9.46 -12.83
C ILE A 152 -2.59 9.88 -14.20
N ASN A 153 -1.41 10.50 -14.23
CA ASN A 153 -0.73 10.87 -15.47
C ASN A 153 0.04 9.69 -16.06
N LYS A 154 0.65 8.86 -15.20
CA LYS A 154 1.47 7.72 -15.64
C LYS A 154 1.54 6.64 -14.58
N ILE A 155 1.49 5.39 -15.02
CA ILE A 155 1.86 4.21 -14.23
C ILE A 155 3.06 3.59 -14.94
N ASN A 156 4.19 3.46 -14.25
CA ASN A 156 5.36 2.78 -14.81
C ASN A 156 5.45 1.38 -14.21
N THR A 157 5.56 0.38 -15.09
CA THR A 157 6.07 -0.94 -14.72
C THR A 157 7.58 -0.93 -14.84
N VAL A 158 8.27 -1.37 -13.79
CA VAL A 158 9.72 -1.55 -13.85
C VAL A 158 10.03 -2.92 -14.44
N ASN A 159 11.03 -2.99 -15.31
CA ASN A 159 11.47 -4.24 -15.90
C ASN A 159 12.07 -5.13 -14.80
N GLU A 160 11.67 -6.40 -14.73
CA GLU A 160 12.24 -7.38 -13.80
C GLU A 160 13.76 -7.47 -13.90
N ASN A 161 14.32 -7.28 -15.10
CA ASN A 161 15.76 -7.28 -15.30
C ASN A 161 16.49 -6.13 -14.59
N GLU A 162 15.78 -5.03 -14.32
CA GLU A 162 16.29 -3.86 -13.62
C GLU A 162 16.26 -4.02 -12.09
N ILE A 163 15.48 -4.98 -11.57
CA ILE A 163 15.30 -5.17 -10.12
C ILE A 163 15.76 -6.55 -9.65
N PHE A 164 15.21 -7.62 -10.22
CA PHE A 164 15.47 -9.00 -9.81
C PHE A 164 16.84 -9.48 -10.25
N ASN A 165 17.28 -9.08 -11.45
CA ASN A 165 18.46 -9.65 -12.11
C ASN A 165 19.72 -8.77 -12.00
N GLN A 166 19.66 -7.69 -11.22
CA GLN A 166 20.85 -6.88 -10.88
C GLN A 166 21.81 -7.66 -9.97
N LYS A 167 23.10 -7.30 -10.02
CA LYS A 167 24.14 -7.82 -9.11
C LYS A 167 24.83 -6.65 -8.40
N PRO A 168 24.57 -6.42 -7.10
CA PRO A 168 23.70 -7.19 -6.21
C PRO A 168 22.20 -7.05 -6.55
N ARG A 169 21.39 -8.08 -6.22
CA ARG A 169 19.92 -8.01 -6.37
C ARG A 169 19.40 -6.87 -5.50
N LEU A 170 18.56 -6.00 -6.06
CA LEU A 170 18.04 -4.84 -5.34
C LEU A 170 16.82 -5.18 -4.49
N SER A 171 15.91 -6.00 -5.02
CA SER A 171 14.70 -6.44 -4.32
C SER A 171 14.14 -7.72 -4.96
N ASP A 172 13.29 -8.42 -4.24
CA ASP A 172 12.40 -9.47 -4.73
C ASP A 172 11.00 -9.01 -5.09
N HIS A 173 10.70 -7.72 -4.89
CA HIS A 173 9.47 -7.07 -5.31
C HIS A 173 9.73 -6.04 -6.42
N LEU A 174 8.79 -5.92 -7.36
CA LEU A 174 8.73 -4.86 -8.36
C LEU A 174 8.07 -3.63 -7.74
N PRO A 175 8.66 -2.43 -7.89
CA PRO A 175 8.05 -1.22 -7.37
C PRO A 175 6.84 -0.81 -8.20
N ILE A 176 5.80 -0.33 -7.52
CA ILE A 176 4.68 0.39 -8.15
C ILE A 176 5.06 1.86 -8.24
N ILE A 177 5.20 2.39 -9.45
CA ILE A 177 5.57 3.79 -9.68
C ILE A 177 4.41 4.52 -10.35
N VAL A 178 3.88 5.53 -9.68
CA VAL A 178 2.76 6.33 -10.18
C VAL A 178 3.13 7.80 -10.20
N THR A 179 2.72 8.49 -11.26
CA THR A 179 2.73 9.95 -11.36
C THR A 179 1.29 10.44 -11.34
N VAL A 180 0.99 11.32 -10.40
CA VAL A 180 -0.34 11.89 -10.18
C VAL A 180 -0.30 13.41 -10.31
N GLU A 181 -1.43 14.00 -10.67
CA GLU A 181 -1.63 15.46 -10.64
C GLU A 181 -2.29 15.84 -9.31
N LEU A 182 -1.77 16.89 -8.66
CA LEU A 182 -2.33 17.51 -7.46
C LEU A 182 -3.10 18.77 -7.85
#